data_AF-A0A2E4C2C8-F1
#
_entry.id   AF-A0A2E4C2C8-F1
#
_cell.length_a   1.000
_cell.length_b   1.000
_cell.length_c   1.000
_cell.angle_alpha   90.00
_cell.angle_beta   90.00
_cell.angle_gamma   90.00
#
_symmetry.space_group_name_H-M   'P 1'
#
loop_
_entity.id
_entity.type
_entity.pdbx_description
1 polymer ?
#
loop_
_entity_poly.entity_id
_entity_poly.type
_entity_poly.pdbx_seq_one_letter_code
_entity_poly.pdbx_strand_id
1 'polypeptide(L)' 'MGGEIYKMELNGTIVGRFGTAPKQIGQFGTVNSIDCSEENELLVGELGNWRVQRVTLQPM' A
#
# COMPACT_ATOMS: atom_id res chain seq x y z
N MET A 1 9.23 -2.71 11.30
CA MET A 1 8.13 -3.71 11.31
C MET A 1 6.85 -2.95 11.03
N GLY A 2 6.10 -3.35 10.01
CA GLY A 2 5.00 -2.56 9.45
C GLY A 2 5.37 -1.91 8.12
N GLY A 3 4.35 -1.53 7.34
CA GLY A 3 4.48 -1.05 5.96
C GLY A 3 3.95 -2.00 4.90
N GLU A 4 3.43 -3.16 5.31
CA GLU A 4 2.72 -4.07 4.42
C GLU A 4 1.30 -3.56 4.16
N ILE A 5 0.86 -3.68 2.92
CA ILE A 5 -0.47 -3.33 2.45
C ILE A 5 -1.08 -4.60 1.86
N TYR A 6 -2.32 -4.90 2.24
CA TYR A 6 -3.03 -6.12 1.88
C TYR A 6 -4.24 -5.79 1.02
N LYS A 7 -4.42 -6.51 -0.09
CA LYS A 7 -5.67 -6.50 -0.86
C LYS A 7 -6.53 -7.66 -0.34
N MET A 8 -7.76 -7.34 0.01
CA MET A 8 -8.68 -8.29 0.63
C MET A 8 -10.04 -8.24 -0.04
N GLU A 9 -10.68 -9.39 -0.12
CA GLU A 9 -12.10 -9.52 -0.45
C GLU A 9 -12.97 -9.10 0.73
N LEU A 10 -14.24 -8.77 0.46
CA LEU A 10 -15.20 -8.38 1.50
C LEU A 10 -15.48 -9.49 2.54
N ASN A 11 -15.18 -10.74 2.20
CA ASN A 11 -15.28 -11.88 3.12
C ASN A 11 -14.04 -12.07 4.01
N GLY A 12 -13.04 -11.20 3.90
CA GLY A 12 -11.79 -11.25 4.67
C GLY A 12 -10.67 -12.10 4.04
N THR A 13 -10.87 -12.67 2.86
CA THR A 13 -9.81 -13.41 2.15
C THR A 13 -8.74 -12.46 1.64
N ILE A 14 -7.46 -12.71 1.95
CA ILE A 14 -6.33 -11.96 1.41
C ILE A 14 -6.03 -12.48 -0.01
N VAL A 15 -6.10 -11.60 -1.00
CA VAL A 15 -5.80 -11.93 -2.41
C VAL A 15 -4.45 -11.41 -2.89
N GLY A 16 -3.80 -10.57 -2.08
CA GLY A 16 -2.44 -10.11 -2.36
C GLY A 16 -1.88 -9.24 -1.24
N ARG A 17 -0.56 -9.09 -1.23
CA ARG A 17 0.14 -8.17 -0.33
C ARG A 17 1.37 -7.58 -1.01
N PHE A 18 1.74 -6.37 -0.62
CA PHE A 18 2.98 -5.73 -1.04
C PHE A 18 3.46 -4.76 0.04
N GLY A 19 4.64 -4.18 -0.17
CA GLY A 19 5.23 -3.23 0.76
C GLY A 19 6.07 -3.90 1.85
N THR A 20 7.11 -3.19 2.27
CA THR A 20 8.00 -3.57 3.37
C THR A 20 8.64 -2.30 3.92
N ALA A 21 9.24 -2.34 5.09
CA ALA A 21 10.07 -1.24 5.56
C ALA A 21 11.45 -1.26 4.84
N PRO A 22 12.25 -0.15 4.77
CA PRO A 22 11.98 1.19 5.31
C PRO A 22 11.59 2.27 4.27
N LYS A 23 12.54 3.06 3.72
CA LYS A 23 12.31 4.39 3.10
C LYS A 23 12.42 4.47 1.57
N GLN A 24 12.68 3.35 0.89
CA GLN A 24 12.79 3.36 -0.58
C GLN A 24 11.43 3.48 -1.28
N ILE A 25 11.43 3.65 -2.60
CA ILE A 25 10.20 3.58 -3.41
C ILE A 25 9.65 2.15 -3.32
N GLY A 26 8.35 2.02 -3.06
CA GLY A 26 7.69 0.73 -2.82
C GLY A 26 7.90 0.18 -1.40
N GLN A 27 8.62 0.90 -0.55
CA GLN A 27 8.74 0.63 0.88
C GLN A 27 7.97 1.69 1.69
N PHE A 28 7.50 1.31 2.87
CA PHE A 28 6.64 2.15 3.69
C PHE A 28 7.06 2.12 5.16
N GLY A 29 7.15 3.30 5.78
CA GLY A 29 7.55 3.47 7.18
C GLY A 29 6.38 3.47 8.17
N THR A 30 5.27 4.12 7.81
CA THR A 30 4.02 4.15 8.61
C THR A 30 2.88 4.63 7.71
N VAL A 31 2.17 3.70 7.07
CA VAL A 31 1.01 4.03 6.21
C VAL A 31 -0.15 4.46 7.11
N ASN A 32 -0.73 5.63 6.84
CA ASN A 32 -1.85 6.17 7.62
C ASN A 32 -3.05 6.58 6.75
N SER A 33 -2.93 6.49 5.43
CA SER A 33 -3.98 6.85 4.47
C SER A 33 -3.73 6.16 3.13
N ILE A 34 -4.80 5.70 2.50
CA ILE A 34 -4.79 5.10 1.17
C ILE A 34 -6.01 5.62 0.41
N ASP A 35 -5.79 6.15 -0.79
CA ASP A 35 -6.83 6.34 -1.79
C ASP A 35 -6.81 5.15 -2.76
N CYS A 36 -8.00 4.65 -3.10
CA CYS A 36 -8.20 3.47 -3.93
C CYS A 36 -9.44 3.60 -4.84
N SER A 37 -9.74 4.83 -5.28
CA SER A 37 -10.86 5.09 -6.19
C SER A 37 -10.74 4.38 -7.54
N GLU A 38 -9.50 4.11 -7.98
CA GLU A 38 -9.18 3.37 -9.19
C GLU A 38 -8.78 1.93 -8.85
N GLU A 39 -9.23 0.95 -9.66
CA GLU A 39 -9.10 -0.48 -9.32
C GLU A 39 -7.65 -0.95 -9.08
N ASN A 40 -6.71 -0.40 -9.84
CA ASN A 40 -5.30 -0.78 -9.80
C ASN A 40 -4.36 0.38 -9.51
N GLU A 41 -4.86 1.57 -9.19
CA GLU A 41 -4.01 2.70 -8.80
C GLU A 41 -4.30 3.13 -7.37
N LEU A 42 -3.23 3.24 -6.58
CA LEU A 42 -3.30 3.66 -5.19
C LEU A 42 -2.45 4.90 -4.99
N LEU A 43 -2.96 5.85 -4.20
CA LEU A 43 -2.12 6.88 -3.56
C LEU A 43 -1.97 6.52 -2.09
N VAL A 44 -0.75 6.20 -1.70
CA VAL A 44 -0.42 5.75 -0.35
C VAL A 44 0.32 6.87 0.39
N GLY A 45 -0.34 7.44 1.39
CA GLY A 45 0.26 8.43 2.29
C GLY A 45 0.90 7.76 3.50
N GLU A 46 2.13 8.15 3.80
CA GLU A 46 2.88 7.64 4.94
C GLU A 46 3.55 8.72 5.79
N LEU A 47 3.29 8.65 7.09
CA LEU A 47 3.80 9.60 8.08
C LEU A 47 5.30 9.38 8.37
N GLY A 48 5.75 8.12 8.45
CA GLY A 48 7.14 7.80 8.81
C GLY A 48 8.17 8.34 7.81
N ASN A 49 7.75 8.50 6.55
CA ASN A 49 8.60 8.95 5.46
C ASN A 49 8.19 10.32 4.89
N TRP A 50 7.13 10.93 5.40
CA TRP A 50 6.65 12.27 5.00
C TRP A 50 6.41 12.38 3.49
N ARG A 51 5.72 11.39 2.92
CA ARG A 51 5.56 11.25 1.47
C ARG A 51 4.22 10.61 1.10
N VAL A 52 3.75 10.92 -0.10
CA VAL A 52 2.74 10.15 -0.82
C VAL A 52 3.41 9.40 -1.97
N GLN A 53 3.09 8.11 -2.13
CA GLN A 53 3.57 7.28 -3.24
C GLN A 53 2.39 6.81 -4.09
N ARG A 54 2.53 6.90 -5.41
CA ARG A 54 1.62 6.22 -6.34
C ARG A 54 2.08 4.78 -6.51
N VAL A 55 1.15 3.83 -6.37
CA VAL A 55 1.40 2.39 -6.59
C VAL A 55 0.43 1.90 -7.63
N THR A 56 0.94 1.23 -8.66
CA THR A 56 0.11 0.52 -9.65
C THR A 56 0.14 -0.97 -9.32
N LEU A 57 -1.03 -1.54 -9.03
CA LEU A 57 -1.19 -2.97 -8.82
C LEU A 57 -1.15 -3.67 -10.17
N GLN A 58 -0.38 -4.76 -10.25
CA GLN A 58 -0.42 -5.64 -11.41
C GLN A 58 -1.47 -6.71 -11.16
N PRO A 59 -2.51 -6.84 -12.00
CA PRO A 59 -3.40 -7.99 -11.94
C PRO A 59 -2.61 -9.28 -12.19
N MET A 60 -3.01 -10.35 -11.51
CA MET A 60 -2.45 -11.70 -11.76
C MET A 60 -3.09 -12.35 -12.98
#